data_AF-A0A5N7MXD9-F1
#
_entry.id   AF-A0A5N7MXD9-F1
#
_cell.length_a   1.000
_cell.length_b   1.000
_cell.length_c   1.000
_cell.angle_alpha   90.00
_cell.angle_beta   90.00
_cell.angle_gamma   90.00
#
_symmetry.space_group_name_H-M   'P 1'
#
loop_
_entity.id
_entity.type
_entity.pdbx_description
1 polymer ?
#
loop_
_entity_poly.entity_id
_entity_poly.type
_entity_poly.pdbx_seq_one_letter_code
_entity_poly.pdbx_strand_id
1 'polypeptide(L)'
;MSQVPDGSVDVVLTSPPYLNAIDYLRGHRLSLVWLGYRMSELRSIRSNSIGAERSIDLDSVNKINSRIRKNMGELDELPARFLGMIDRYVNDVRCVLAETARVLKPEGSATFVVGNSCLRGVFVRNSGAVMAAAKAAGLATKSSHERELPAGSRYLPIMEDGALAKRMRTETILTFVHA
;
A
#
# COMPACT_ATOMS: atom_id res chain seq x y z
N MET A 1 4.81 -5.98 12.81
CA MET A 1 6.23 -5.92 13.20
C MET A 1 6.39 -6.59 14.57
N SER A 2 5.90 -7.83 14.69
CA SER A 2 5.60 -8.44 15.99
C SER A 2 6.81 -8.81 16.84
N GLN A 3 8.01 -8.87 16.25
CA GLN A 3 9.27 -9.14 16.96
C GLN A 3 10.02 -7.86 17.35
N VAL A 4 9.49 -6.68 17.01
CA VAL A 4 10.09 -5.39 17.34
C VAL A 4 9.38 -4.80 18.58
N PRO A 5 10.11 -4.46 19.65
CA PRO A 5 9.51 -3.89 20.85
C PRO A 5 8.83 -2.53 20.61
N ASP A 6 7.87 -2.21 21.46
CA ASP A 6 7.20 -0.91 21.48
C ASP A 6 8.21 0.23 21.69
N GLY A 7 8.02 1.36 21.01
CA GLY A 7 8.86 2.56 21.21
C GLY A 7 10.36 2.33 21.07
N SER A 8 10.79 1.38 20.24
CA SER A 8 12.20 1.00 20.10
C SER A 8 12.87 1.57 18.85
N VAL A 9 12.09 2.04 17.88
CA VAL A 9 12.57 2.49 16.56
C VAL A 9 12.59 4.00 16.48
N ASP A 10 13.74 4.58 16.11
CA ASP A 10 13.89 6.02 15.88
C ASP A 10 13.30 6.47 14.53
N VAL A 11 13.53 5.69 13.48
CA VAL A 11 13.07 6.02 12.12
C VAL A 11 12.54 4.78 11.40
N VAL A 12 11.35 4.92 10.81
CA VAL A 12 10.82 3.96 9.82
C VAL A 12 10.91 4.61 8.44
N LEU A 13 11.56 3.96 7.49
CA LEU A 13 11.60 4.40 6.09
C LEU A 13 11.18 3.23 5.19
N THR A 14 10.10 3.40 4.44
CA THR A 14 9.58 2.30 3.61
C THR A 14 8.77 2.79 2.42
N SER A 15 8.55 1.88 1.47
CA SER A 15 7.65 2.03 0.33
C SER A 15 6.71 0.82 0.30
N PRO A 16 5.53 0.90 0.96
CA PRO A 16 4.64 -0.26 1.06
C PRO A 16 4.16 -0.68 -0.34
N PRO A 17 3.76 -1.94 -0.54
CA PRO A 17 3.18 -2.37 -1.82
C PRO A 17 1.92 -1.54 -2.15
N TYR A 18 1.91 -0.91 -3.31
CA TYR A 18 0.79 -0.06 -3.75
C TYR A 18 -0.36 -0.89 -4.31
N LEU A 19 -1.59 -0.35 -4.24
CA LEU A 19 -2.73 -0.93 -4.94
C LEU A 19 -2.41 -1.03 -6.44
N ASN A 20 -2.60 -2.22 -7.03
CA ASN A 20 -2.19 -2.56 -8.41
C ASN A 20 -0.67 -2.60 -8.67
N ALA A 21 0.16 -2.74 -7.64
CA ALA A 21 1.53 -3.23 -7.83
C ALA A 21 1.48 -4.61 -8.49
N ILE A 22 2.47 -4.89 -9.34
CA ILE A 22 2.66 -6.20 -9.98
C ILE A 22 2.45 -7.30 -8.93
N ASP A 23 1.61 -8.30 -9.22
CA ASP A 23 1.53 -9.52 -8.38
C ASP A 23 2.90 -10.19 -8.44
N TYR A 24 3.80 -9.82 -7.52
CA TYR A 24 5.19 -10.26 -7.50
C TYR A 24 5.28 -11.78 -7.44
N LEU A 25 4.37 -12.42 -6.70
CA LEU A 25 4.30 -13.88 -6.64
C LEU A 25 3.86 -14.48 -7.96
N ARG A 26 2.96 -13.84 -8.70
CA ARG A 26 2.64 -14.24 -10.07
C ARG A 26 3.83 -14.04 -11.01
N GLY A 27 4.55 -12.92 -10.90
CA GLY A 27 5.73 -12.61 -11.71
C GLY A 27 6.90 -13.59 -11.49
N HIS A 28 7.08 -14.05 -10.25
CA HIS A 28 8.16 -14.97 -9.88
C HIS A 28 7.72 -16.44 -9.76
N ARG A 29 6.48 -16.77 -10.14
CA ARG A 29 5.90 -18.10 -9.92
C ARG A 29 6.78 -19.23 -10.45
N LEU A 30 7.28 -19.12 -11.68
CA LEU A 30 8.11 -20.16 -12.30
C LEU A 30 9.48 -20.26 -11.62
N SER A 31 10.10 -19.13 -11.30
CA SER A 31 11.38 -19.09 -10.57
C SER A 31 11.25 -19.72 -9.18
N LEU A 32 10.16 -19.46 -8.46
CA LEU A 32 9.92 -20.03 -7.14
C LEU A 32 9.65 -21.54 -7.20
N VAL A 33 8.94 -22.02 -8.22
CA VAL A 33 8.79 -23.48 -8.46
C VAL A 33 10.14 -24.12 -8.77
N TRP A 34 10.98 -23.49 -9.58
CA TRP A 34 12.34 -23.97 -9.86
C TRP A 34 13.21 -24.04 -8.59
N LEU A 35 13.04 -23.09 -7.67
CA LEU A 35 13.69 -23.09 -6.35
C LEU A 35 13.08 -24.11 -5.36
N GLY A 36 12.14 -24.95 -5.78
CA GLY A 36 11.58 -26.05 -4.99
C GLY A 36 10.31 -25.72 -4.22
N TYR A 37 9.71 -24.53 -4.39
CA TYR A 37 8.43 -24.21 -3.74
C TYR A 37 7.26 -24.91 -4.43
N ARG A 38 6.37 -25.52 -3.64
CA ARG A 38 5.15 -26.15 -4.18
C ARG A 38 4.11 -25.09 -4.51
N MET A 39 3.28 -25.41 -5.49
CA MET A 39 2.17 -24.55 -5.88
C MET A 39 1.17 -24.26 -4.75
N SER A 40 0.98 -25.18 -3.81
CA SER A 40 0.14 -24.97 -2.62
C SER A 40 0.73 -23.92 -1.68
N GLU A 41 2.05 -23.96 -1.47
CA GLU A 41 2.77 -23.01 -0.61
C GLU A 41 2.70 -21.60 -1.18
N LEU A 42 2.95 -21.46 -2.49
CA LEU A 42 2.84 -20.17 -3.18
C LEU A 42 1.43 -19.56 -3.11
N ARG A 43 0.39 -20.40 -3.22
CA ARG A 43 -1.00 -19.92 -3.04
C ARG A 43 -1.26 -19.42 -1.63
N SER A 44 -0.74 -20.10 -0.61
CA SER A 44 -0.88 -19.71 0.79
C SER A 44 -0.15 -18.42 1.12
N ILE A 45 1.09 -18.27 0.63
CA ILE A 45 1.88 -17.03 0.81
C ILE A 45 1.15 -15.86 0.13
N ARG A 46 0.62 -16.08 -1.07
CA ARG A 46 -0.13 -15.05 -1.80
C ARG A 46 -1.37 -14.60 -1.04
N SER A 47 -2.14 -15.51 -0.43
CA SER A 47 -3.34 -15.13 0.34
C SER A 47 -3.06 -14.29 1.58
N ASN A 48 -1.84 -14.35 2.12
CA ASN A 48 -1.44 -13.61 3.32
C ASN A 48 -0.66 -12.32 3.00
N SER A 49 -0.40 -12.04 1.72
CA SER A 49 0.31 -10.84 1.29
C SER A 49 -0.61 -9.62 1.29
N ILE A 50 -0.03 -8.43 1.43
CA ILE A 50 -0.78 -7.17 1.34
C ILE A 50 -1.41 -7.05 -0.06
N GLY A 51 -2.71 -6.79 -0.11
CA GLY A 51 -3.48 -6.66 -1.36
C GLY A 51 -3.99 -7.98 -1.97
N ALA A 52 -3.93 -9.10 -1.23
CA ALA A 52 -4.47 -10.39 -1.69
C ALA A 52 -6.01 -10.39 -1.83
N GLU A 53 -6.56 -11.07 -2.84
CA GLU A 53 -8.01 -11.15 -3.13
C GLU A 53 -8.81 -11.97 -2.08
N ARG A 54 -8.95 -11.50 -0.83
CA ARG A 54 -9.87 -12.08 0.16
C ARG A 54 -10.52 -11.00 1.02
N SER A 55 -11.85 -10.99 1.07
CA SER A 55 -12.67 -10.11 1.90
C SER A 55 -12.47 -10.41 3.39
N ILE A 56 -12.51 -9.38 4.23
CA ILE A 56 -12.45 -9.46 5.69
C ILE A 56 -13.77 -8.89 6.23
N ASP A 57 -14.42 -9.63 7.13
CA ASP A 57 -15.75 -9.32 7.66
C ASP A 57 -15.67 -9.01 9.16
N LEU A 58 -15.65 -7.72 9.55
CA LEU A 58 -15.74 -7.23 10.93
C LEU A 58 -16.34 -5.81 11.00
N ASP A 59 -17.52 -5.65 11.60
CA ASP A 59 -18.33 -4.42 11.59
C ASP A 59 -17.67 -3.15 12.19
N SER A 60 -16.81 -3.29 13.20
CA SER A 60 -16.09 -2.13 13.77
C SER A 60 -14.90 -1.69 12.91
N VAL A 61 -14.24 -2.66 12.26
CA VAL A 61 -13.17 -2.42 11.29
C VAL A 61 -13.75 -1.74 10.04
N ASN A 62 -15.01 -2.03 9.69
CA ASN A 62 -15.72 -1.44 8.54
C ASN A 62 -15.90 0.08 8.65
N LYS A 63 -16.10 0.66 9.85
CA LYS A 63 -16.27 2.12 10.00
C LYS A 63 -14.96 2.90 9.81
N ILE A 64 -13.85 2.40 10.34
CA ILE A 64 -12.54 3.05 10.15
C ILE A 64 -12.08 2.85 8.70
N ASN A 65 -12.19 1.63 8.18
CA ASN A 65 -11.81 1.33 6.81
C ASN A 65 -12.65 2.13 5.80
N SER A 66 -13.95 2.30 6.01
CA SER A 66 -14.77 3.14 5.12
C SER A 66 -14.34 4.61 5.12
N ARG A 67 -13.93 5.16 6.27
CA ARG A 67 -13.35 6.52 6.33
C ARG A 67 -12.02 6.59 5.57
N ILE A 68 -11.14 5.60 5.73
CA ILE A 68 -9.86 5.55 5.01
C ILE A 68 -10.12 5.42 3.49
N ARG A 69 -11.02 4.52 3.07
CA ARG A 69 -11.40 4.32 1.67
C ARG A 69 -11.93 5.59 1.01
N LYS A 70 -12.74 6.41 1.71
CA LYS A 70 -13.22 7.70 1.19
C LYS A 70 -12.10 8.68 0.83
N ASN A 71 -10.92 8.54 1.43
CA ASN A 71 -9.75 9.38 1.10
C ASN A 71 -8.99 8.91 -0.14
N MET A 72 -9.40 7.78 -0.75
CA MET A 72 -8.78 7.24 -1.96
C MET A 72 -9.37 7.80 -3.26
N GLY A 73 -10.41 8.64 -3.19
CA GLY A 73 -11.09 9.23 -4.34
C GLY A 73 -12.47 8.65 -4.60
N GLU A 74 -13.04 8.98 -5.76
CA GLU A 74 -14.33 8.47 -6.23
C GLU A 74 -14.13 7.12 -6.90
N LEU A 75 -14.67 6.05 -6.30
CA LEU A 75 -14.41 4.66 -6.70
C LEU A 75 -15.67 3.93 -7.18
N ASP A 76 -16.80 4.63 -7.28
CA ASP A 76 -18.12 4.02 -7.53
C ASP A 76 -18.25 3.41 -8.93
N GLU A 77 -17.42 3.88 -9.87
CA GLU A 77 -17.33 3.33 -11.23
C GLU A 77 -16.59 1.98 -11.31
N LEU A 78 -15.95 1.55 -10.22
CA LEU A 78 -15.21 0.29 -10.20
C LEU A 78 -16.13 -0.92 -9.99
N PRO A 79 -15.95 -2.00 -10.77
CA PRO A 79 -16.66 -3.26 -10.52
C PRO A 79 -16.39 -3.81 -9.11
N ALA A 80 -17.37 -4.50 -8.52
CA ALA A 80 -17.33 -5.02 -7.14
C ALA A 80 -16.04 -5.77 -6.78
N ARG A 81 -15.45 -6.53 -7.72
CA ARG A 81 -14.17 -7.23 -7.53
C ARG A 81 -13.02 -6.27 -7.14
N PHE A 82 -12.94 -5.10 -7.79
CA PHE A 82 -11.89 -4.11 -7.52
C PHE A 82 -12.14 -3.40 -6.18
N LEU A 83 -13.40 -3.19 -5.82
CA LEU A 83 -13.76 -2.65 -4.50
C LEU A 83 -13.29 -3.57 -3.38
N GLY A 84 -13.45 -4.89 -3.51
CA GLY A 84 -12.91 -5.86 -2.54
C GLY A 84 -11.38 -5.82 -2.41
N MET A 85 -10.67 -5.57 -3.52
CA MET A 85 -9.21 -5.37 -3.50
C MET A 85 -8.81 -4.08 -2.77
N ILE A 86 -9.56 -2.99 -3.00
CA ILE A 86 -9.39 -1.72 -2.30
C ILE A 86 -9.63 -1.89 -0.80
N ASP A 87 -10.73 -2.54 -0.41
CA ASP A 87 -11.07 -2.75 1.00
C ASP A 87 -9.98 -3.55 1.72
N ARG A 88 -9.41 -4.57 1.05
CA ARG A 88 -8.27 -5.31 1.59
C ARG A 88 -7.03 -4.42 1.75
N TYR A 89 -6.67 -3.67 0.72
CA TYR A 89 -5.53 -2.75 0.77
C TYR A 89 -5.68 -1.73 1.90
N VAL A 90 -6.88 -1.16 2.07
CA VAL A 90 -7.20 -0.25 3.17
C VAL A 90 -6.94 -0.90 4.53
N ASN A 91 -7.40 -2.14 4.72
CA ASN A 91 -7.16 -2.87 5.96
C ASN A 91 -5.66 -3.11 6.20
N ASP A 92 -4.94 -3.52 5.17
CA ASP A 92 -3.52 -3.83 5.27
C ASP A 92 -2.70 -2.57 5.61
N VAL A 93 -2.97 -1.44 4.95
CA VAL A 93 -2.35 -0.15 5.26
C VAL A 93 -2.68 0.27 6.69
N ARG A 94 -3.93 0.14 7.13
CA ARG A 94 -4.32 0.42 8.52
C ARG A 94 -3.49 -0.40 9.52
N CYS A 95 -3.32 -1.70 9.28
CA CYS A 95 -2.51 -2.56 10.15
C CYS A 95 -1.03 -2.16 10.15
N VAL A 96 -0.46 -1.82 8.98
CA VAL A 96 0.92 -1.37 8.86
C VAL A 96 1.15 -0.07 9.63
N LEU A 97 0.26 0.92 9.50
CA LEU A 97 0.39 2.21 10.19
C LEU A 97 0.17 2.07 11.70
N ALA A 98 -0.73 1.19 12.15
CA ALA A 98 -0.91 0.89 13.57
C ALA A 98 0.37 0.27 14.18
N GLU A 99 0.96 -0.71 13.51
CA GLU A 99 2.22 -1.31 13.96
C GLU A 99 3.39 -0.33 13.89
N THR A 100 3.41 0.54 12.88
CA THR A 100 4.41 1.61 12.76
C THR A 100 4.32 2.55 13.96
N ALA A 101 3.12 3.00 14.32
CA ALA A 101 2.94 3.84 15.50
C ALA A 101 3.41 3.14 16.79
N ARG A 102 3.08 1.85 16.97
CA ARG A 102 3.49 1.07 18.16
C ARG A 102 5.02 1.01 18.33
N VAL A 103 5.76 0.72 17.27
CA VAL A 103 7.22 0.53 17.37
C VAL A 103 8.01 1.83 17.40
N LEU A 104 7.42 2.93 16.93
CA LEU A 104 8.08 4.22 16.83
C LEU A 104 8.23 4.88 18.21
N LYS A 105 9.44 5.34 18.52
CA LYS A 105 9.71 6.18 19.70
C LYS A 105 8.87 7.46 19.68
N PRO A 106 8.59 8.10 20.84
CA PRO A 106 7.85 9.37 20.89
C PRO A 106 8.42 10.45 19.95
N GLU A 107 9.75 10.61 19.92
CA GLU A 107 10.48 11.56 19.06
C GLU A 107 10.84 10.99 17.67
N GLY A 108 10.40 9.76 17.40
CA GLY A 108 10.70 9.08 16.14
C GLY A 108 9.90 9.62 14.97
N SER A 109 10.32 9.26 13.76
CA SER A 109 9.59 9.60 12.54
C SER A 109 9.40 8.42 11.60
N ALA A 110 8.31 8.43 10.83
CA ALA A 110 8.02 7.41 9.84
C ALA A 110 7.78 8.02 8.47
N THR A 111 8.61 7.66 7.49
CA THR A 111 8.55 8.15 6.12
C THR A 111 8.10 7.04 5.17
N PHE A 112 7.01 7.32 4.45
CA PHE A 112 6.40 6.43 3.46
C PHE A 112 6.52 7.07 2.08
N VAL A 113 7.12 6.34 1.14
CA VAL A 113 7.08 6.69 -0.28
C VAL A 113 5.90 5.96 -0.90
N VAL A 114 4.98 6.68 -1.54
CA VAL A 114 3.69 6.15 -2.01
C VAL A 114 3.38 6.62 -3.42
N GLY A 115 3.28 5.67 -4.36
CA GLY A 115 2.70 5.93 -5.68
C GLY A 115 1.18 5.79 -5.63
N ASN A 116 0.44 6.78 -6.13
CA ASN A 116 -0.98 6.55 -6.44
C ASN A 116 -1.11 5.60 -7.64
N SER A 117 -2.32 5.13 -7.91
CA SER A 117 -2.55 4.12 -8.94
C SER A 117 -3.75 4.44 -9.81
N CYS A 118 -3.90 3.68 -10.89
CA CYS A 118 -5.08 3.73 -11.76
C CYS A 118 -5.61 2.31 -11.94
N LEU A 119 -6.90 2.13 -11.69
CA LEU A 119 -7.63 0.88 -11.88
C LEU A 119 -8.74 1.11 -12.91
N ARG A 120 -8.69 0.43 -14.06
CA ARG A 120 -9.72 0.56 -15.11
C ARG A 120 -10.01 2.00 -15.56
N GLY A 121 -9.02 2.89 -15.50
CA GLY A 121 -9.19 4.31 -15.83
C GLY A 121 -9.58 5.19 -14.64
N VAL A 122 -10.02 4.59 -13.53
CA VAL A 122 -10.32 5.28 -12.28
C VAL A 122 -9.03 5.55 -11.52
N PHE A 123 -8.79 6.81 -11.17
CA PHE A 123 -7.67 7.23 -10.35
C PHE A 123 -7.89 6.80 -8.90
N VAL A 124 -6.87 6.21 -8.28
CA VAL A 124 -6.91 5.75 -6.89
C VAL A 124 -5.78 6.38 -6.09
N ARG A 125 -6.15 7.25 -5.16
CA ARG A 125 -5.26 8.03 -4.30
C ARG A 125 -4.74 7.22 -3.11
N ASN A 126 -3.81 6.31 -3.37
CA ASN A 126 -3.14 5.49 -2.34
C ASN A 126 -2.53 6.33 -1.21
N SER A 127 -1.97 7.50 -1.51
CA SER A 127 -1.41 8.41 -0.50
C SER A 127 -2.47 8.91 0.48
N GLY A 128 -3.71 9.13 0.01
CA GLY A 128 -4.84 9.50 0.85
C GLY A 128 -5.22 8.40 1.85
N ALA A 129 -5.18 7.13 1.45
CA ALA A 129 -5.36 6.02 2.39
C ALA A 129 -4.28 5.98 3.45
N VAL A 130 -3.01 6.17 3.07
CA VAL A 130 -1.87 6.14 4.01
C VAL A 130 -1.98 7.28 5.03
N MET A 131 -2.29 8.50 4.58
CA MET A 131 -2.50 9.65 5.49
C MET A 131 -3.67 9.41 6.45
N ALA A 132 -4.80 8.90 5.95
CA ALA A 132 -5.97 8.62 6.78
C ALA A 132 -5.72 7.48 7.78
N ALA A 133 -4.99 6.45 7.37
CA ALA A 133 -4.58 5.35 8.24
C ALA A 133 -3.59 5.79 9.32
N ALA A 134 -2.61 6.64 8.97
CA ALA A 134 -1.67 7.21 9.92
C ALA A 134 -2.41 8.02 11.00
N LYS A 135 -3.34 8.89 10.59
CA LYS A 135 -4.19 9.64 11.53
C LYS A 135 -5.00 8.71 12.44
N ALA A 136 -5.57 7.64 11.90
CA ALA A 136 -6.32 6.66 12.69
C ALA A 136 -5.43 5.86 13.67
N ALA A 137 -4.12 5.78 13.42
CA ALA A 137 -3.14 5.12 14.27
C ALA A 137 -2.53 6.04 15.34
N GLY A 138 -2.92 7.32 15.41
CA GLY A 138 -2.34 8.29 16.34
C GLY A 138 -1.08 8.99 15.83
N LEU A 139 -0.84 8.98 14.52
CA LEU A 139 0.27 9.70 13.89
C LEU A 139 -0.22 11.00 13.22
N ALA A 140 0.56 12.07 13.36
CA ALA A 140 0.37 13.35 12.69
C ALA A 140 1.26 13.45 11.43
N THR A 141 0.77 14.12 10.39
CA THR A 141 1.57 14.39 9.18
C THR A 141 2.51 15.55 9.44
N LYS A 142 3.82 15.27 9.43
CA LYS A 142 4.88 16.28 9.55
C LYS A 142 5.17 16.95 8.21
N SER A 143 5.24 16.17 7.13
CA SER A 143 5.43 16.70 5.77
C SER A 143 4.83 15.80 4.70
N SER A 144 4.47 16.40 3.57
CA SER A 144 4.01 15.71 2.37
C SER A 144 4.61 16.41 1.15
N HIS A 145 5.32 15.67 0.32
CA HIS A 145 5.94 16.19 -0.90
C HIS A 145 5.70 15.23 -2.05
N GLU A 146 5.22 15.73 -3.19
CA GLU A 146 5.08 14.96 -4.41
C GLU A 146 6.25 15.26 -5.34
N ARG A 147 6.85 14.22 -5.93
CA ARG A 147 7.95 14.34 -6.87
C ARG A 147 7.71 13.50 -8.12
N GLU A 148 8.35 13.88 -9.22
CA GLU A 148 8.35 13.10 -10.45
C GLU A 148 9.30 11.90 -10.36
N LEU A 149 8.90 10.80 -10.98
CA LEU A 149 9.68 9.59 -11.14
C LEU A 149 10.51 9.69 -12.42
N PRO A 150 11.86 9.56 -12.35
CA PRO A 150 12.72 9.61 -13.52
C PRO A 150 12.31 8.59 -14.59
N ALA A 151 12.25 9.03 -15.85
CA ALA A 151 11.87 8.18 -16.97
C ALA A 151 12.93 7.10 -17.30
N GLY A 152 14.21 7.41 -17.08
CA GLY A 152 15.35 6.59 -17.53
C GLY A 152 15.76 5.41 -16.63
N SER A 153 15.19 5.28 -15.41
CA SER A 153 15.63 4.28 -14.41
C SER A 153 14.60 3.17 -14.16
N ARG A 154 13.75 2.85 -15.14
CA ARG A 154 12.67 1.86 -15.00
C ARG A 154 13.08 0.51 -15.60
N TYR A 155 12.81 -0.56 -14.86
CA TYR A 155 13.11 -1.95 -15.27
C TYR A 155 12.36 -2.39 -16.54
N LEU A 156 11.20 -1.78 -16.80
CA LEU A 156 10.42 -1.98 -18.04
C LEU A 156 10.44 -0.69 -18.85
N PRO A 157 10.88 -0.72 -20.12
CA PRO A 157 10.84 0.45 -20.99
C PRO A 157 9.39 0.92 -21.17
N ILE A 158 9.18 2.23 -21.04
CA ILE A 158 7.89 2.84 -21.33
C ILE A 158 7.85 3.05 -22.84
N MET A 159 6.89 2.43 -23.52
CA MET A 159 6.54 2.85 -24.88
C MET A 159 5.73 4.13 -24.79
N GLU A 160 6.06 5.15 -25.59
CA GLU A 160 5.37 6.45 -25.60
C GLU A 160 3.87 6.30 -25.91
N ASP A 161 3.52 5.29 -26.71
CA ASP A 161 2.15 4.90 -27.00
C ASP A 161 1.79 3.54 -26.38
N GLY A 162 0.74 3.55 -25.54
CA GLY A 162 0.14 2.34 -24.98
C GLY A 162 -0.45 2.51 -23.59
N ALA A 163 -1.16 1.49 -23.10
CA ALA A 163 -1.75 1.48 -21.76
C ALA A 163 -0.72 1.66 -20.62
N LEU A 164 0.57 1.40 -20.90
CA LEU A 164 1.71 1.60 -20.00
C LEU A 164 2.16 3.08 -19.91
N ALA A 165 1.95 3.88 -20.95
CA ALA A 165 2.27 5.31 -20.97
C ALA A 165 1.38 6.15 -20.03
N LYS A 166 0.17 5.63 -19.73
CA LYS A 166 -0.79 6.21 -18.79
C LYS A 166 -0.48 5.93 -17.31
N ARG A 167 0.65 5.28 -17.00
CA ARG A 167 1.06 5.05 -15.61
C ARG A 167 1.50 6.36 -14.95
N MET A 168 1.27 6.42 -13.65
CA MET A 168 1.65 7.57 -12.85
C MET A 168 3.15 7.86 -12.91
N ARG A 169 3.44 9.14 -13.07
CA ARG A 169 4.78 9.70 -13.16
C ARG A 169 5.21 10.37 -11.87
N THR A 170 4.39 10.30 -10.84
CA THR A 170 4.67 10.91 -9.54
C THR A 170 4.59 9.90 -8.42
N GLU A 171 5.28 10.20 -7.34
CA GLU A 171 5.12 9.55 -6.04
C GLU A 171 5.07 10.61 -4.93
N THR A 172 4.34 10.29 -3.87
CA THR A 172 4.20 11.14 -2.69
C THR A 172 5.06 10.60 -1.57
N ILE A 173 5.94 11.44 -1.03
CA ILE A 173 6.73 11.19 0.18
C ILE A 173 5.96 11.79 1.36
N LEU A 174 5.55 10.93 2.29
CA LEU A 174 4.77 11.29 3.48
C LEU A 174 5.62 11.02 4.72
N THR A 175 5.85 12.04 5.54
CA THR A 175 6.54 11.90 6.83
C THR A 175 5.55 12.08 7.97
N PHE A 176 5.55 11.16 8.91
CA PHE A 176 4.70 11.16 10.10
C PHE A 176 5.52 11.17 11.39
N VAL A 177 4.90 11.68 12.45
CA VAL A 177 5.37 11.65 13.84
C VAL A 177 4.20 11.31 14.75
N HIS A 178 4.43 10.97 16.02
CA HIS A 178 3.32 10.84 16.99
C HIS A 178 2.54 12.16 17.12
N ALA A 179 1.22 12.06 17.26
CA ALA A 179 0.30 13.19 17.35
C ALA A 179 0.23 13.80 18.77
#